data_AF-A0A972LDX1-F1
#
_entry.id   AF-A0A972LDX1-F1
#
_cell.length_a   1.000
_cell.length_b   1.000
_cell.length_c   1.000
_cell.angle_alpha   90.00
_cell.angle_beta   90.00
_cell.angle_gamma   90.00
#
_symmetry.space_group_name_H-M   'P 1'
#
loop_
_entity.id
_entity.type
_entity.pdbx_description
1 polymer ?
#
loop_
_entity_poly.entity_id
_entity_poly.type
_entity_poly.pdbx_seq_one_letter_code
_entity_poly.pdbx_strand_id
1 'polypeptide(L)'
;MPGTVKNKRQTLLIVLALIIIATLSTSCVPEERKPQHRRGFAPKPCLSCHKEKNRDYTRKFVHKPMAEKNCEACHRRHGKLPVKSFVVRGERNLCSICHKKMEERIQGLKSVHTVIKDEG
;
A
#
# COMPACT_ATOMS: atom_id res chain seq x y z
N MET A 1 13.58 62.72 37.74
CA MET A 1 13.71 61.24 37.70
C MET A 1 12.79 60.65 38.78
N PRO A 2 11.62 60.07 38.48
CA PRO A 2 10.83 59.35 39.48
C PRO A 2 11.07 57.83 39.37
N GLY A 3 11.58 57.23 40.44
CA GLY A 3 11.81 55.80 40.56
C GLY A 3 10.50 55.04 40.79
N THR A 4 10.18 54.12 39.90
CA THR A 4 8.99 53.27 39.99
C THR A 4 9.19 52.16 41.03
N VAL A 5 8.63 52.33 42.23
CA VAL A 5 8.50 51.25 43.22
C VAL A 5 7.40 50.31 42.74
N LYS A 6 7.76 49.25 42.00
CA LYS A 6 6.81 48.23 41.53
C LYS A 6 6.32 47.38 42.72
N ASN A 7 5.01 47.40 42.96
CA ASN A 7 4.37 46.72 44.09
C ASN A 7 4.54 45.19 43.95
N LYS A 8 5.01 44.48 44.98
CA LYS A 8 5.39 43.04 44.90
C LYS A 8 4.24 42.16 44.36
N ARG A 9 3.00 42.54 44.65
CA ARG A 9 1.77 41.92 44.13
C ARG A 9 1.57 42.17 42.62
N GLN A 10 1.87 43.36 42.12
CA GLN A 10 1.83 43.66 40.68
C GLN A 10 2.92 42.90 39.92
N THR A 11 4.14 42.81 40.47
CA THR A 11 5.22 42.01 39.87
C THR A 11 4.84 40.54 39.80
N LEU A 12 4.20 39.98 40.85
CA LEU A 12 3.70 38.61 40.86
C LEU A 12 2.62 38.38 39.79
N LEU A 13 1.65 39.30 39.67
CA LEU A 13 0.58 39.20 38.69
C LEU A 13 1.10 39.28 37.25
N ILE A 14 2.09 40.14 36.99
CA ILE A 14 2.71 40.26 35.66
C ILE A 14 3.48 38.98 35.30
N VAL A 15 4.21 38.38 36.25
CA VAL A 15 4.93 37.12 36.01
C VAL A 15 3.95 35.98 35.75
N LEU A 16 2.86 35.88 36.51
CA LEU A 16 1.82 34.88 36.27
C LEU A 16 1.15 35.06 34.91
N ALA A 17 0.85 36.31 34.52
CA ALA A 17 0.28 36.61 33.20
C ALA A 17 1.25 36.24 32.06
N LEU A 18 2.55 36.51 32.20
CA LEU A 18 3.55 36.14 31.20
C LEU A 18 3.73 34.62 31.08
N ILE A 19 3.67 33.88 32.18
CA ILE A 19 3.73 32.41 32.17
C ILE A 19 2.51 31.83 31.45
N ILE A 20 1.32 32.36 31.72
CA ILE A 20 0.08 31.93 31.05
C ILE A 20 0.15 32.22 29.55
N ILE A 21 0.59 33.42 29.14
CA ILE A 21 0.73 33.76 27.72
C ILE A 21 1.75 32.85 27.02
N ALA A 22 2.86 32.52 27.69
CA ALA A 22 3.87 31.63 27.15
C ALA A 22 3.35 30.18 26.96
N THR A 23 2.51 29.66 27.88
CA THR A 23 1.95 28.31 27.76
C THR A 23 0.79 28.21 26.76
N LEU A 24 0.01 29.28 26.54
CA LEU A 24 -0.97 29.30 25.45
C LEU A 24 -0.28 29.23 24.08
N SER A 25 0.90 29.83 23.96
CA SER A 25 1.69 29.84 22.71
C SER A 25 2.18 28.45 22.30
N THR A 26 2.39 27.53 23.25
CA THR A 26 2.83 26.16 22.95
C THR A 26 1.70 25.25 22.45
N SER A 27 0.43 25.68 22.55
CA SER A 27 -0.72 24.90 22.06
C SER A 27 -0.84 24.89 20.53
N CYS A 28 -0.19 25.83 19.83
CA CYS A 28 -0.15 25.90 18.36
C CYS A 28 1.16 25.35 17.75
N VAL A 29 2.05 24.76 18.55
CA VAL A 29 3.21 24.05 17.99
C VAL A 29 2.69 22.77 17.34
N PRO A 30 2.95 22.52 16.04
CA PRO A 30 2.59 21.25 15.43
C PRO A 30 3.34 20.15 16.17
N GLU A 31 2.61 19.22 16.77
CA GLU A 31 3.20 18.03 17.36
C GLU A 31 3.94 17.28 16.25
N GLU A 32 5.28 17.36 16.24
CA GLU A 32 6.12 16.48 15.45
C GLU A 32 5.96 15.07 16.01
N ARG A 33 4.88 14.39 15.61
CA ARG A 33 4.74 12.95 15.77
C ARG A 33 5.86 12.34 14.96
N LYS A 34 6.98 12.01 15.63
CA LYS A 34 7.92 11.01 15.13
C LYS A 34 7.07 9.87 14.58
N PRO A 35 7.30 9.41 13.33
CA PRO A 35 6.51 8.35 12.75
C PRO A 35 6.60 7.17 13.71
N GLN A 36 5.51 6.92 14.44
CA GLN A 36 5.41 5.73 15.24
C GLN A 36 5.51 4.61 14.22
N HIS A 37 6.61 3.87 14.27
CA HIS A 37 6.70 2.56 13.68
C HIS A 37 5.60 1.72 14.32
N ARG A 38 4.35 1.87 13.83
CA ARG A 38 3.36 0.79 13.90
C ARG A 38 4.14 -0.38 13.39
N ARG A 39 4.43 -1.37 14.24
CA ARG A 39 5.19 -2.57 13.88
C ARG A 39 4.63 -3.04 12.55
N GLY A 40 5.30 -2.64 11.48
CA GLY A 40 4.71 -2.67 10.16
C GLY A 40 4.65 -4.12 9.80
N PHE A 41 3.53 -4.59 9.25
CA PHE A 41 3.54 -5.89 8.62
C PHE A 41 4.51 -5.78 7.44
N ALA A 42 5.77 -6.16 7.65
CA ALA A 42 6.72 -6.30 6.57
C ALA A 42 6.09 -7.28 5.57
N PRO A 43 5.92 -6.89 4.30
CA PRO A 43 5.24 -7.74 3.33
C PRO A 43 6.01 -9.04 3.19
N LYS A 44 5.39 -10.16 3.58
CA LYS A 44 5.97 -11.48 3.38
C LYS A 44 5.94 -11.85 1.90
N PRO A 45 6.96 -12.55 1.37
CA PRO A 45 6.93 -13.06 0.01
C PRO A 45 5.72 -13.98 -0.21
N CYS A 46 5.09 -13.92 -1.39
CA CYS A 46 3.89 -14.70 -1.70
C CYS A 46 4.05 -16.20 -1.42
N LEU A 47 5.22 -16.76 -1.76
CA LEU A 47 5.55 -18.18 -1.60
C LEU A 47 5.78 -18.61 -0.14
N SER A 48 5.87 -17.70 0.82
CA SER A 48 5.95 -18.08 2.24
C SER A 48 4.68 -18.80 2.70
N CYS A 49 3.54 -18.41 2.12
CA CYS A 49 2.23 -18.98 2.39
C CYS A 49 1.75 -19.86 1.23
N HIS A 50 1.94 -19.43 -0.03
CA HIS A 50 1.54 -20.19 -1.22
C HIS A 50 2.61 -21.22 -1.65
N LYS A 51 3.03 -22.08 -0.72
CA LYS A 51 4.13 -23.03 -0.94
C LYS A 51 3.87 -24.03 -2.07
N GLU A 52 2.62 -24.43 -2.26
CA GLU A 52 2.22 -25.37 -3.32
C GLU A 52 2.56 -24.83 -4.72
N LYS A 53 2.58 -23.50 -4.90
CA LYS A 53 2.92 -22.85 -6.17
C LYS A 53 4.39 -22.98 -6.55
N ASN A 54 5.26 -23.42 -5.66
CA ASN A 54 6.67 -23.70 -6.02
C ASN A 54 6.77 -24.77 -7.12
N ARG A 55 5.84 -25.71 -7.19
CA ARG A 55 5.81 -26.75 -8.24
C ARG A 55 5.55 -26.18 -9.63
N ASP A 56 4.90 -25.03 -9.73
CA ASP A 56 4.57 -24.43 -11.02
C ASP A 56 5.80 -23.83 -11.73
N TYR A 57 6.89 -23.58 -10.99
CA TYR A 57 8.15 -23.08 -11.54
C TYR A 57 8.97 -24.15 -12.27
N THR A 58 8.66 -25.44 -12.08
CA THR A 58 9.38 -26.54 -12.74
C THR A 58 8.72 -26.99 -14.04
N ARG A 59 7.63 -26.32 -14.46
CA ARG A 59 6.95 -26.60 -15.72
C ARG A 59 7.85 -26.25 -16.90
N LYS A 60 7.65 -26.93 -18.03
CA LYS A 60 8.40 -26.70 -19.28
C LYS A 60 8.32 -25.24 -19.77
N PHE A 61 7.17 -24.61 -19.58
CA PHE A 61 6.93 -23.22 -19.98
C PHE A 61 6.41 -22.43 -18.78
N VAL A 62 7.19 -21.44 -18.37
CA VAL A 62 6.85 -20.52 -17.28
C VAL A 62 6.82 -19.10 -17.85
N HIS A 63 5.71 -18.40 -17.68
CA HIS A 63 5.59 -17.01 -18.13
C HIS A 63 6.56 -16.13 -17.34
N LYS A 64 7.19 -15.16 -18.02
CA LYS A 64 8.22 -14.27 -17.46
C LYS A 64 7.85 -13.67 -16.09
N PRO A 65 6.64 -13.11 -15.86
CA PRO A 65 6.28 -12.56 -14.55
C PRO A 65 6.30 -13.60 -13.43
N MET A 66 5.95 -14.85 -13.74
CA MET A 66 6.04 -15.94 -12.76
C MET A 66 7.50 -16.29 -12.48
N ALA A 67 8.34 -16.44 -13.52
CA ALA A 67 9.76 -16.74 -13.35
C ALA A 67 10.50 -15.68 -12.50
N GLU A 68 10.12 -14.41 -12.66
CA GLU A 68 10.65 -13.27 -11.90
C GLU A 68 9.99 -13.09 -10.52
N LYS A 69 9.07 -13.99 -10.12
CA LYS A 69 8.28 -13.91 -8.87
C LYS A 69 7.46 -12.61 -8.75
N ASN A 70 7.13 -11.99 -9.88
CA ASN A 70 6.26 -10.82 -9.96
C ASN A 70 4.78 -11.25 -9.98
N CYS A 71 4.30 -11.75 -8.84
CA CYS A 71 2.93 -12.24 -8.71
C CYS A 71 1.88 -11.16 -8.98
N GLU A 72 2.21 -9.90 -8.73
CA GLU A 72 1.31 -8.75 -8.84
C GLU A 72 1.06 -8.28 -10.27
N ALA A 73 1.83 -8.80 -11.23
CA ALA A 73 1.55 -8.59 -12.65
C ALA A 73 0.14 -9.09 -13.04
N CYS A 74 -0.34 -10.15 -12.36
CA CYS A 74 -1.65 -10.74 -12.60
C CYS A 74 -2.55 -10.76 -11.36
N HIS A 75 -1.99 -10.83 -10.15
CA HIS A 75 -2.77 -10.94 -8.90
C HIS A 75 -2.81 -9.63 -8.11
N ARG A 76 -3.90 -9.40 -7.38
CA ARG A 76 -3.93 -8.36 -6.34
C ARG A 76 -3.53 -8.98 -5.02
N ARG A 77 -2.65 -8.30 -4.26
CA ARG A 77 -2.31 -8.67 -2.89
C ARG A 77 -3.57 -8.56 -2.01
N HIS A 78 -3.90 -9.63 -1.29
CA HIS A 78 -5.02 -9.81 -0.35
C HIS A 78 -6.35 -9.06 -0.64
N GLY A 79 -7.40 -9.83 -0.93
CA GLY A 79 -8.79 -9.51 -0.60
C GLY A 79 -9.32 -10.59 0.35
N LYS A 80 -10.20 -10.24 1.30
CA LYS A 80 -10.72 -11.10 2.38
C LYS A 80 -11.58 -12.30 1.92
N LEU A 81 -11.56 -12.63 0.63
CA LEU A 81 -12.51 -13.52 -0.03
C LEU A 81 -11.77 -14.66 -0.74
N PRO A 82 -12.33 -15.88 -0.76
CA PRO A 82 -11.73 -17.08 -1.39
C PRO A 82 -11.73 -17.04 -2.94
N VAL A 83 -11.89 -15.85 -3.53
CA VAL A 83 -11.93 -15.67 -4.98
C VAL A 83 -10.53 -15.36 -5.50
N LYS A 84 -10.19 -15.89 -6.67
CA LYS A 84 -8.97 -15.52 -7.39
C LYS A 84 -8.98 -14.00 -7.60
N SER A 85 -8.08 -13.29 -6.91
CA SER A 85 -8.01 -11.85 -7.00
C SER A 85 -7.06 -11.46 -8.12
N PHE A 86 -7.62 -11.22 -9.30
CA PHE A 86 -6.87 -10.82 -10.48
C PHE A 86 -6.87 -9.30 -10.65
N VAL A 87 -5.86 -8.78 -11.34
CA VAL A 87 -5.73 -7.34 -11.61
C VAL A 87 -6.80 -6.82 -12.58
N VAL A 88 -7.40 -7.73 -13.36
CA VAL A 88 -8.52 -7.54 -14.28
C VAL A 88 -9.54 -8.66 -14.09
N ARG A 89 -10.80 -8.44 -14.50
CA ARG A 89 -11.85 -9.47 -14.44
C ARG A 89 -11.74 -10.42 -15.64
N GLY A 90 -12.01 -11.70 -15.41
CA GLY A 90 -11.91 -12.77 -16.42
C GLY A 90 -10.47 -13.24 -16.63
N GLU A 91 -10.24 -14.55 -16.62
CA GLU A 91 -8.88 -15.11 -16.70
C GLU A 91 -8.22 -14.85 -18.05
N ARG A 92 -8.98 -14.97 -19.15
CA ARG A 92 -8.51 -14.66 -20.50
C ARG A 92 -7.98 -13.23 -20.64
N ASN A 93 -8.59 -12.27 -19.94
CA ASN A 93 -8.18 -10.86 -20.01
C ASN A 93 -6.80 -10.61 -19.38
N LEU A 94 -6.26 -11.52 -18.58
CA LEU A 94 -4.89 -11.43 -18.09
C LEU A 94 -3.87 -11.60 -19.21
N CYS A 95 -4.18 -12.43 -20.20
CA CYS A 95 -3.29 -12.71 -21.32
C CYS A 95 -3.07 -11.46 -22.17
N SER A 96 -4.13 -10.68 -22.40
CA SER A 96 -4.12 -9.49 -23.25
C SER A 96 -3.40 -8.29 -22.64
N ILE A 97 -3.08 -8.32 -21.33
CA ILE A 97 -2.24 -7.30 -20.66
C ILE A 97 -0.91 -7.15 -21.43
N CYS A 98 -0.31 -8.27 -21.82
CA CYS A 98 0.94 -8.31 -22.58
C CYS A 98 0.72 -8.69 -24.04
N HIS A 99 -0.20 -9.62 -24.32
CA HIS A 99 -0.42 -10.18 -25.65
C HIS A 99 -1.58 -9.49 -26.40
N LYS A 100 -1.57 -8.15 -26.51
CA LYS A 100 -2.66 -7.38 -27.17
C LYS A 100 -2.96 -7.83 -28.60
N LYS A 101 -1.92 -8.02 -29.42
CA LYS A 101 -2.06 -8.50 -30.81
C LYS A 101 -2.67 -9.89 -30.90
N MET A 102 -2.53 -10.72 -29.86
CA MET A 102 -3.17 -12.03 -29.81
C MET A 102 -4.66 -11.89 -29.60
N GLU A 103 -5.09 -11.01 -28.68
CA GLU A 103 -6.51 -10.76 -28.39
C GLU A 103 -7.30 -10.34 -29.65
N GLU A 104 -6.74 -9.45 -30.46
CA GLU A 104 -7.34 -9.02 -31.73
C GLU A 104 -7.54 -10.21 -32.70
N ARG A 105 -6.60 -11.15 -32.72
CA ARG A 105 -6.62 -12.30 -33.64
C ARG A 105 -7.56 -13.41 -33.21
N ILE A 106 -7.77 -13.58 -31.91
CA ILE A 106 -8.61 -14.68 -31.39
C ILE A 106 -10.12 -14.40 -31.54
N GLN A 107 -10.54 -13.16 -31.81
CA GLN A 107 -11.95 -12.76 -31.95
C GLN A 107 -12.68 -13.34 -33.18
N GLY A 108 -12.03 -14.18 -34.00
CA GLY A 108 -12.66 -14.89 -35.12
C GLY A 108 -12.19 -16.33 -35.31
N LEU A 109 -11.43 -16.88 -34.37
CA LEU A 109 -10.87 -18.23 -34.50
C LEU A 109 -11.84 -19.28 -33.93
N LYS A 110 -12.19 -20.27 -34.76
CA LYS A 110 -12.99 -21.43 -34.34
C LYS A 110 -12.32 -22.29 -33.26
N SER A 111 -10.99 -22.23 -33.16
CA SER A 111 -10.22 -22.96 -32.17
C SER A 111 -9.07 -22.10 -31.67
N VAL A 112 -8.93 -22.05 -30.35
CA VAL A 112 -7.84 -21.39 -29.65
C VAL A 112 -7.16 -22.40 -28.72
N HIS A 113 -5.94 -22.09 -28.29
CA HIS A 113 -5.23 -22.87 -27.29
C HIS A 113 -6.14 -23.08 -26.07
N THR A 114 -6.13 -24.28 -25.50
CA THR A 114 -7.05 -24.68 -24.42
C THR A 114 -7.04 -23.70 -23.24
N VAL A 115 -5.87 -23.11 -22.94
CA VAL A 115 -5.70 -22.12 -21.85
C VAL A 115 -6.41 -20.78 -22.12
N ILE A 116 -6.79 -20.49 -23.36
CA ILE A 116 -7.49 -19.24 -23.76
C ILE A 116 -9.01 -19.45 -23.79
N LYS A 117 -9.49 -20.70 -23.80
CA LYS A 117 -10.93 -20.97 -23.74
C LYS A 117 -11.44 -20.54 -22.38
N ASP A 118 -12.37 -19.57 -22.35
CA ASP A 118 -13.05 -19.19 -21.11
C ASP A 118 -14.00 -20.34 -20.73
N GLU A 119 -13.59 -21.13 -19.74
CA GLU A 119 -14.48 -22.01 -19.00
C GLU A 119 -14.91 -21.22 -17.77
N GLY A 120 -16.13 -20.67 -17.84
CA GLY A 120 -16.70 -19.78 -16.82
C GLY A 120 -16.73 -20.37 -15.41
#